data_AF-A0AAU6IYE9-F1
#
_entry.id   AF-A0AAU6IYE9-F1
#
_cell.length_a   1.000
_cell.length_b   1.000
_cell.length_c   1.000
_cell.angle_alpha   90.00
_cell.angle_beta   90.00
_cell.angle_gamma   90.00
#
_symmetry.space_group_name_H-M   'P 1'
#
loop_
_entity.id
_entity.type
_entity.pdbx_description
1 polymer ?
#
loop_
_entity_poly.entity_id
_entity_poly.type
_entity_poly.pdbx_seq_one_letter_code
_entity_poly.pdbx_strand_id
1 'polypeptide(L)'
;MSPQRRKTTSRRIPLMTAGIFASAVIASGSLSAGTAGAATPGDTPPAGSASPVPGVAQPSAAPAETPAPATAGTPAPTTAPTPAPTPTGGVTGTQAGTSTFPAFGAYLDYGPSGVQRMGRLSRWLGGSELRVGHTYLPGDRWSNIEGAPGFLEDWARWRRERDDRLFVLNVPMLERNEEHVGDAEVRSLLRQGAAGDFDEHFRRLAQRLVDLKVPDTVLVPGWEMNGTTYTHRCGPDPEAWKTYWKRIVTTMRSVPGQKFRFDFTPSRGLDAVPWTECYPGDDVVDVIGMDAYDQPEGKSFSEQVSEPYGLQEHVDFAKAHNKLISYPEWGLFRNGDNPEYMRRMIGWIDRHKPLYNTITDYCPHGVWQCDENPQASQVYRSMLSGRLEPSLPKPTQPTQPTEPTEPTEPTTPETPPVTPPVTPPSCAPLDLGDWVDYWLGGKLCLRFDWWSRRS
;
A
#
# COMPACT_ATOMS: atom_id res chain seq x y z
N MET A 1 -41.20 -64.96 -11.37
CA MET A 1 -41.29 -64.43 -10.00
C MET A 1 -39.99 -63.71 -9.66
N SER A 2 -40.09 -62.38 -9.54
CA SER A 2 -39.22 -61.37 -8.89
C SER A 2 -37.68 -61.53 -8.88
N PRO A 3 -36.92 -60.59 -9.48
CA PRO A 3 -35.52 -60.35 -9.16
C PRO A 3 -35.37 -59.31 -8.03
N GLN A 4 -34.60 -59.65 -6.98
CA GLN A 4 -34.25 -58.77 -5.89
C GLN A 4 -33.16 -57.77 -6.27
N ARG A 5 -33.43 -56.50 -5.99
CA ARG A 5 -32.56 -55.33 -6.14
C ARG A 5 -31.30 -55.44 -5.26
N ARG A 6 -30.11 -55.27 -5.85
CA ARG A 6 -28.90 -54.84 -5.12
C ARG A 6 -28.60 -53.37 -5.44
N LYS A 7 -28.54 -52.58 -4.38
CA LYS A 7 -28.30 -51.13 -4.37
C LYS A 7 -26.85 -50.83 -4.75
N THR A 8 -26.67 -49.96 -5.73
CA THR A 8 -25.42 -49.30 -6.10
C THR A 8 -25.18 -48.09 -5.18
N THR A 9 -24.03 -48.05 -4.53
CA THR A 9 -23.53 -46.91 -3.75
C THR A 9 -22.83 -45.93 -4.70
N SER A 10 -23.45 -44.77 -4.93
CA SER A 10 -22.88 -43.64 -5.65
C SER A 10 -21.99 -42.80 -4.71
N ARG A 11 -20.72 -42.64 -5.07
CA ARG A 11 -19.78 -41.68 -4.46
C ARG A 11 -20.19 -40.26 -4.87
N ARG A 12 -20.56 -39.43 -3.90
CA ARG A 12 -20.74 -37.98 -4.07
C ARG A 12 -19.43 -37.26 -3.76
N ILE A 13 -19.02 -36.40 -4.69
CA ILE A 13 -17.92 -35.44 -4.58
C ILE A 13 -18.40 -34.27 -3.69
N PRO A 14 -17.64 -33.82 -2.68
CA PRO A 14 -18.03 -32.64 -1.91
C PRO A 14 -17.64 -31.35 -2.65
N LEU A 15 -18.64 -30.50 -2.93
CA LEU A 15 -18.44 -29.09 -3.23
C LEU A 15 -17.91 -28.39 -1.98
N MET A 16 -16.81 -27.65 -2.12
CA MET A 16 -16.38 -26.66 -1.12
C MET A 16 -17.22 -25.39 -1.30
N THR A 17 -18.11 -25.13 -0.35
CA THR A 17 -18.83 -23.86 -0.19
C THR A 17 -17.94 -22.85 0.52
N ALA A 18 -17.69 -21.71 -0.12
CA ALA A 18 -17.09 -20.53 0.48
C ALA A 18 -18.06 -19.94 1.53
N GLY A 19 -17.60 -19.84 2.77
CA GLY A 19 -18.35 -19.26 3.88
C GLY A 19 -18.24 -17.73 3.88
N ILE A 20 -19.38 -17.06 3.74
CA ILE A 20 -19.58 -15.64 4.03
C ILE A 20 -19.89 -15.55 5.54
N PHE A 21 -19.05 -14.87 6.32
CA PHE A 21 -19.35 -14.53 7.70
C PHE A 21 -19.92 -13.11 7.77
N ALA A 22 -21.22 -13.02 8.06
CA ALA A 22 -21.90 -11.80 8.47
C ALA A 22 -21.98 -11.77 10.00
N SER A 23 -21.35 -10.78 10.62
CA SER A 23 -21.43 -10.57 12.07
C SER A 23 -22.65 -9.71 12.41
N ALA A 24 -23.63 -10.29 13.09
CA ALA A 24 -24.76 -9.57 13.67
C ALA A 24 -24.44 -9.23 15.14
N VAL A 25 -24.49 -7.94 15.50
CA VAL A 25 -24.36 -7.46 16.87
C VAL A 25 -25.77 -7.36 17.49
N ILE A 26 -26.02 -8.13 18.54
CA ILE A 26 -27.26 -8.06 19.34
C ILE A 26 -27.03 -7.10 20.50
N ALA A 27 -27.75 -5.97 20.49
CA ALA A 27 -27.85 -5.06 21.62
C ALA A 27 -28.80 -5.64 22.68
N SER A 28 -28.34 -5.77 23.92
CA SER A 28 -29.16 -6.17 25.07
C SER A 28 -29.36 -4.97 25.99
N GLY A 29 -30.51 -4.32 25.88
CA GLY A 29 -31.05 -3.43 26.92
C GLY A 29 -31.92 -4.24 27.89
N SER A 30 -31.81 -3.97 29.18
CA SER A 30 -32.71 -4.54 30.20
C SER A 30 -33.31 -3.42 31.03
N LEU A 31 -34.62 -3.22 30.84
CA LEU A 31 -35.50 -2.40 31.67
C LEU A 31 -36.22 -3.32 32.68
N SER A 32 -36.38 -2.80 33.90
CA SER A 32 -37.06 -3.42 35.04
C SER A 32 -38.58 -3.46 34.87
N ALA A 33 -39.23 -4.50 35.40
CA ALA A 33 -40.61 -4.46 35.92
C ALA A 33 -40.79 -5.63 36.90
N GLY A 34 -41.32 -5.34 38.10
CA GLY A 34 -41.54 -6.31 39.16
C GLY A 34 -42.96 -6.88 39.23
N THR A 35 -43.14 -7.85 40.12
CA THR A 35 -44.43 -8.23 40.71
C THR A 35 -44.21 -8.84 42.12
N ALA A 36 -45.08 -8.45 43.05
CA ALA A 36 -45.29 -9.01 44.40
C ALA A 36 -46.01 -10.37 44.34
N GLY A 37 -46.13 -11.24 45.36
CA GLY A 37 -45.85 -11.22 46.80
C GLY A 37 -46.35 -12.52 47.48
N ALA A 38 -46.44 -12.50 48.82
CA ALA A 38 -46.92 -13.51 49.82
C ALA A 38 -45.81 -14.36 50.51
N ALA A 39 -45.40 -14.15 51.77
CA ALA A 39 -46.05 -14.32 53.11
C ALA A 39 -46.01 -15.79 53.61
N THR A 40 -45.60 -16.25 54.81
CA THR A 40 -44.99 -15.78 56.10
C THR A 40 -44.47 -17.07 56.86
N PRO A 41 -44.29 -17.18 58.21
CA PRO A 41 -42.99 -17.23 58.91
C PRO A 41 -42.74 -18.49 59.80
N GLY A 42 -41.52 -18.69 60.33
CA GLY A 42 -41.31 -19.60 61.47
C GLY A 42 -39.86 -20.01 61.79
N ASP A 43 -39.45 -19.70 63.01
CA ASP A 43 -38.39 -20.29 63.85
C ASP A 43 -36.91 -19.86 63.78
N THR A 44 -36.32 -19.82 64.98
CA THR A 44 -35.15 -19.05 65.46
C THR A 44 -33.99 -20.00 65.87
N PRO A 45 -32.83 -19.53 66.38
CA PRO A 45 -31.49 -19.59 65.75
C PRO A 45 -30.54 -20.67 66.34
N PRO A 46 -29.23 -20.67 65.96
CA PRO A 46 -28.25 -20.12 66.91
C PRO A 46 -27.06 -19.34 66.31
N ALA A 47 -26.27 -18.77 67.22
CA ALA A 47 -25.21 -17.77 67.13
C ALA A 47 -23.87 -18.22 66.48
N GLY A 48 -23.04 -17.24 66.08
CA GLY A 48 -21.60 -17.47 65.88
C GLY A 48 -20.81 -16.47 65.02
N SER A 49 -20.54 -15.29 65.57
CA SER A 49 -19.32 -14.45 65.46
C SER A 49 -18.76 -13.99 64.09
N ALA A 50 -18.71 -12.67 63.96
CA ALA A 50 -18.13 -11.88 62.87
C ALA A 50 -16.63 -11.54 63.06
N SER A 51 -15.99 -11.25 61.92
CA SER A 51 -14.60 -10.78 61.72
C SER A 51 -14.24 -9.43 62.36
N PRO A 52 -12.95 -9.12 62.57
CA PRO A 52 -12.50 -7.87 63.17
C PRO A 52 -12.19 -6.77 62.14
N VAL A 53 -12.28 -5.52 62.61
CA VAL A 53 -11.88 -4.25 61.99
C VAL A 53 -10.60 -3.73 62.67
N PRO A 54 -9.68 -3.03 61.99
CA PRO A 54 -8.72 -2.15 62.67
C PRO A 54 -9.01 -0.66 62.42
N GLY A 55 -8.91 0.13 63.50
CA GLY A 55 -9.04 1.58 63.55
C GLY A 55 -7.71 2.35 63.45
N VAL A 56 -7.88 3.68 63.41
CA VAL A 56 -6.98 4.77 62.98
C VAL A 56 -6.16 5.39 64.13
N ALA A 57 -4.93 5.90 63.87
CA ALA A 57 -4.43 7.25 64.26
C ALA A 57 -2.92 7.50 63.98
N GLN A 58 -2.60 8.66 63.38
CA GLN A 58 -1.30 9.34 63.08
C GLN A 58 -0.68 10.04 64.34
N PRO A 59 0.40 10.90 64.33
CA PRO A 59 1.22 11.52 63.25
C PRO A 59 2.76 11.73 63.47
N SER A 60 3.41 12.26 62.41
CA SER A 60 4.55 13.22 62.37
C SER A 60 6.00 12.78 62.61
N ALA A 61 6.87 12.93 61.58
CA ALA A 61 8.18 13.62 61.65
C ALA A 61 8.87 13.71 60.26
N ALA A 62 9.22 14.92 59.85
CA ALA A 62 10.31 15.30 58.92
C ALA A 62 11.10 16.43 59.66
N PRO A 63 12.35 16.83 59.34
CA PRO A 63 13.00 16.81 58.01
C PRO A 63 14.54 16.51 57.99
N ALA A 64 15.13 16.36 56.80
CA ALA A 64 16.54 16.69 56.47
C ALA A 64 16.72 16.59 54.93
N GLU A 65 16.71 17.69 54.21
CA GLU A 65 17.85 18.52 53.78
C GLU A 65 18.64 18.00 52.57
N THR A 66 18.45 18.74 51.47
CA THR A 66 19.21 18.78 50.22
C THR A 66 20.62 19.34 50.46
N PRO A 67 21.63 18.88 49.71
CA PRO A 67 22.75 19.75 49.36
C PRO A 67 23.02 19.82 47.86
N ALA A 68 23.25 21.04 47.37
CA ALA A 68 23.96 21.36 46.14
C ALA A 68 24.87 22.58 46.42
N PRO A 69 25.88 22.88 45.59
CA PRO A 69 26.93 22.04 45.02
C PRO A 69 28.34 22.51 45.49
N ALA A 70 29.34 21.64 45.45
CA ALA A 70 30.74 22.03 45.68
C ALA A 70 31.50 22.18 44.35
N THR A 71 32.04 23.37 44.11
CA THR A 71 33.03 23.70 43.09
C THR A 71 34.43 23.26 43.54
N ALA A 72 35.17 22.54 42.68
CA ALA A 72 36.59 22.74 42.38
C ALA A 72 37.17 21.52 41.63
N GLY A 73 37.91 21.78 40.54
CA GLY A 73 38.87 20.83 39.96
C GLY A 73 38.83 20.77 38.45
N THR A 74 39.53 21.68 37.78
CA THR A 74 39.89 21.58 36.36
C THR A 74 40.99 20.53 36.17
N PRO A 75 40.86 19.56 35.25
CA PRO A 75 41.99 18.93 34.59
C PRO A 75 42.16 19.46 33.16
N ALA A 76 43.42 19.69 32.79
CA ALA A 76 43.88 20.13 31.47
C ALA A 76 43.55 19.10 30.36
N PRO A 77 43.63 19.48 29.06
CA PRO A 77 42.93 18.78 27.99
C PRO A 77 43.67 17.51 27.55
N THR A 78 42.98 16.39 27.57
CA THR A 78 43.39 15.18 26.85
C THR A 78 42.92 15.30 25.41
N THR A 79 43.87 15.32 24.48
CA THR A 79 43.68 15.27 23.03
C THR A 79 42.77 14.11 22.62
N ALA A 80 41.60 14.44 22.07
CA ALA A 80 40.72 13.49 21.40
C ALA A 80 41.25 13.17 19.99
N PRO A 81 41.15 11.93 19.50
CA PRO A 81 41.51 11.59 18.12
C PRO A 81 40.51 12.23 17.15
N THR A 82 41.06 12.78 16.06
CA THR A 82 40.36 13.38 14.92
C THR A 82 39.17 12.52 14.45
N PRO A 83 37.95 13.08 14.32
CA PRO A 83 36.88 12.38 13.62
C PRO A 83 37.25 12.28 12.13
N ALA A 84 37.31 11.05 11.62
CA ALA A 84 37.33 10.79 10.19
C ALA A 84 36.09 11.42 9.54
N PRO A 85 36.19 11.95 8.30
CA PRO A 85 35.08 12.65 7.67
C PRO A 85 33.94 11.67 7.43
N THR A 86 32.82 11.89 8.12
CA THR A 86 31.52 11.34 7.74
C THR A 86 31.27 11.71 6.28
N PRO A 87 30.98 10.75 5.38
CA PRO A 87 30.51 11.13 4.07
C PRO A 87 29.13 11.73 4.27
N THR A 88 29.06 13.05 4.25
CA THR A 88 27.84 13.83 4.05
C THR A 88 27.34 13.47 2.65
N GLY A 89 26.69 12.32 2.53
CA GLY A 89 25.82 12.00 1.42
C GLY A 89 24.65 12.94 1.52
N GLY A 90 24.84 14.16 0.98
CA GLY A 90 23.76 15.09 0.78
C GLY A 90 22.63 14.33 0.10
N VAL A 91 21.47 14.31 0.75
CA VAL A 91 20.21 14.03 0.09
C VAL A 91 19.97 15.23 -0.82
N THR A 92 20.72 15.31 -1.91
CA THR A 92 20.21 15.92 -3.13
C THR A 92 19.05 15.03 -3.51
N GLY A 93 17.86 15.42 -3.04
CA GLY A 93 16.63 14.99 -3.65
C GLY A 93 16.78 15.29 -5.12
N THR A 94 17.07 14.26 -5.90
CA THR A 94 16.72 14.25 -7.31
C THR A 94 15.21 14.45 -7.30
N GLN A 95 14.76 15.69 -7.43
CA GLN A 95 13.44 16.00 -7.92
C GLN A 95 13.34 15.29 -9.26
N ALA A 96 12.83 14.06 -9.22
CA ALA A 96 12.47 13.33 -10.39
C ALA A 96 11.25 14.03 -10.98
N GLY A 97 11.53 14.91 -11.94
CA GLY A 97 10.61 15.25 -13.02
C GLY A 97 9.50 16.23 -12.66
N THR A 98 9.33 17.14 -13.61
CA THR A 98 8.16 17.95 -13.99
C THR A 98 6.83 17.17 -14.07
N SER A 99 6.45 16.42 -13.04
CA SER A 99 5.15 15.75 -12.98
C SER A 99 4.06 16.80 -12.79
N THR A 100 3.03 16.79 -13.62
CA THR A 100 1.93 17.76 -13.52
C THR A 100 1.07 17.49 -12.28
N PHE A 101 0.99 16.21 -11.87
CA PHE A 101 0.25 15.76 -10.69
C PHE A 101 1.09 14.78 -9.86
N PRO A 102 0.84 14.65 -8.54
CA PRO A 102 1.47 13.62 -7.72
C PRO A 102 1.16 12.20 -8.23
N ALA A 103 2.06 11.24 -7.99
CA ALA A 103 1.85 9.86 -8.38
C ALA A 103 0.62 9.29 -7.65
N PHE A 104 -0.24 8.58 -8.37
CA PHE A 104 -1.44 7.99 -7.77
C PHE A 104 -1.69 6.56 -8.23
N GLY A 105 -2.45 5.84 -7.43
CA GLY A 105 -2.84 4.46 -7.65
C GLY A 105 -4.05 4.08 -6.81
N ALA A 106 -4.19 2.78 -6.55
CA ALA A 106 -5.21 2.26 -5.66
C ALA A 106 -4.75 0.94 -5.02
N TYR A 107 -5.27 0.65 -3.83
CA TYR A 107 -5.33 -0.72 -3.34
C TYR A 107 -6.57 -1.40 -3.92
N LEU A 108 -6.37 -2.47 -4.69
CA LEU A 108 -7.44 -3.15 -5.44
C LEU A 108 -7.64 -4.62 -5.05
N ASP A 109 -6.62 -5.24 -4.45
CA ASP A 109 -6.53 -6.59 -3.91
C ASP A 109 -5.03 -6.84 -3.62
N TYR A 110 -4.69 -7.70 -2.66
CA TYR A 110 -3.28 -7.93 -2.33
C TYR A 110 -2.53 -8.74 -3.41
N GLY A 111 -3.24 -9.62 -4.11
CA GLY A 111 -2.68 -10.62 -5.00
C GLY A 111 -2.63 -10.24 -6.49
N PRO A 112 -2.47 -11.24 -7.39
CA PRO A 112 -2.44 -11.02 -8.84
C PRO A 112 -3.70 -10.32 -9.38
N SER A 113 -4.85 -10.48 -8.71
CA SER A 113 -6.09 -9.78 -9.05
C SER A 113 -5.94 -8.26 -8.95
N GLY A 114 -5.15 -7.76 -7.99
CA GLY A 114 -4.88 -6.34 -7.81
C GLY A 114 -4.16 -5.75 -9.03
N VAL A 115 -3.12 -6.43 -9.51
CA VAL A 115 -2.38 -6.06 -10.73
C VAL A 115 -3.30 -6.01 -11.95
N GLN A 116 -4.17 -7.01 -12.12
CA GLN A 116 -5.14 -7.01 -13.24
C GLN A 116 -6.17 -5.89 -13.14
N ARG A 117 -6.59 -5.54 -11.91
CA ARG A 117 -7.53 -4.46 -11.62
C ARG A 117 -6.93 -3.09 -11.91
N MET A 118 -5.62 -2.89 -11.76
CA MET A 118 -4.96 -1.62 -12.10
C MET A 118 -5.24 -1.20 -13.55
N GLY A 119 -5.10 -2.14 -14.50
CA GLY A 119 -5.41 -1.86 -15.91
C GLY A 119 -6.89 -1.57 -16.16
N ARG A 120 -7.81 -2.17 -15.39
CA ARG A 120 -9.25 -1.91 -15.49
C ARG A 120 -9.62 -0.54 -14.90
N LEU A 121 -9.07 -0.20 -13.74
CA LEU A 121 -9.25 1.12 -13.12
C LEU A 121 -8.72 2.23 -14.03
N SER A 122 -7.53 2.05 -14.61
CA SER A 122 -6.98 3.00 -15.59
C SER A 122 -7.94 3.25 -16.76
N ARG A 123 -8.54 2.19 -17.34
CA ARG A 123 -9.55 2.33 -18.40
C ARG A 123 -10.83 3.03 -17.93
N TRP A 124 -11.29 2.73 -16.73
CA TRP A 124 -12.45 3.42 -16.14
C TRP A 124 -12.18 4.92 -15.95
N LEU A 125 -10.96 5.29 -15.60
CA LEU A 125 -10.43 6.67 -15.54
C LEU A 125 -9.99 7.22 -16.91
N GLY A 126 -10.56 6.75 -18.01
CA GLY A 126 -10.27 7.31 -19.34
C GLY A 126 -8.83 7.12 -19.81
N GLY A 127 -8.15 6.06 -19.36
CA GLY A 127 -6.76 5.76 -19.72
C GLY A 127 -5.70 6.46 -18.86
N SER A 128 -6.08 7.02 -17.71
CA SER A 128 -5.13 7.68 -16.81
C SER A 128 -4.02 6.75 -16.35
N GLU A 129 -2.82 7.32 -16.17
CA GLU A 129 -1.63 6.54 -15.82
C GLU A 129 -1.55 6.31 -14.31
N LEU A 130 -1.94 5.13 -13.86
CA LEU A 130 -1.71 4.70 -12.49
C LEU A 130 -0.22 4.38 -12.32
N ARG A 131 0.45 5.20 -11.51
CA ARG A 131 1.89 5.07 -11.23
C ARG A 131 2.18 4.35 -9.93
N VAL A 132 1.21 4.16 -9.05
CA VAL A 132 1.45 3.54 -7.73
C VAL A 132 0.75 2.20 -7.66
N GLY A 133 1.52 1.13 -7.46
CA GLY A 133 0.99 -0.19 -7.12
C GLY A 133 1.11 -0.38 -5.62
N HIS A 134 -0.02 -0.54 -4.93
CA HIS A 134 -0.08 -0.64 -3.47
C HIS A 134 -0.74 -1.94 -3.04
N THR A 135 -0.10 -2.62 -2.08
CA THR A 135 -0.54 -3.91 -1.55
C THR A 135 -0.03 -4.11 -0.11
N TYR A 136 -0.50 -5.19 0.54
CA TYR A 136 -0.22 -5.55 1.93
C TYR A 136 0.33 -6.97 1.98
N LEU A 137 1.31 -7.18 2.86
CA LEU A 137 1.68 -8.53 3.28
C LEU A 137 0.68 -9.07 4.30
N PRO A 138 0.19 -10.32 4.15
CA PRO A 138 -0.60 -10.96 5.18
C PRO A 138 0.23 -11.09 6.47
N GLY A 139 -0.36 -10.67 7.58
CA GLY A 139 0.29 -10.63 8.89
C GLY A 139 -0.09 -11.77 9.83
N ASP A 140 -0.73 -12.83 9.35
CA ASP A 140 -1.15 -13.99 10.15
C ASP A 140 0.04 -14.78 10.69
N ARG A 141 1.15 -14.86 9.93
CA ARG A 141 2.36 -15.59 10.30
C ARG A 141 3.61 -14.96 9.70
N TRP A 142 4.76 -15.15 10.33
CA TRP A 142 6.05 -14.63 9.87
C TRP A 142 6.39 -14.96 8.41
N SER A 143 6.15 -16.19 7.96
CA SER A 143 6.46 -16.56 6.57
C SER A 143 5.71 -15.70 5.56
N ASN A 144 4.52 -15.20 5.92
CA ASN A 144 3.75 -14.34 5.03
C ASN A 144 4.30 -12.91 5.01
N ILE A 145 4.78 -12.39 6.15
CA ILE A 145 5.52 -11.13 6.24
C ILE A 145 6.86 -11.22 5.48
N GLU A 146 7.47 -12.39 5.40
CA GLU A 146 8.65 -12.63 4.56
C GLU A 146 8.34 -12.64 3.05
N GLY A 147 7.06 -12.62 2.65
CA GLY A 147 6.62 -12.64 1.27
C GLY A 147 6.40 -14.03 0.67
N ALA A 148 6.21 -15.09 1.49
CA ALA A 148 5.96 -16.44 1.00
C ALA A 148 4.72 -16.63 0.11
N PRO A 149 3.62 -15.85 0.23
CA PRO A 149 2.44 -16.01 -0.62
C PRO A 149 2.66 -15.84 -2.12
N GLY A 150 3.83 -15.35 -2.56
CA GLY A 150 4.25 -15.37 -3.97
C GLY A 150 3.54 -14.38 -4.89
N PHE A 151 2.78 -13.42 -4.34
CA PHE A 151 2.15 -12.35 -5.13
C PHE A 151 3.09 -11.17 -5.40
N LEU A 152 4.22 -11.08 -4.68
CA LEU A 152 5.20 -10.01 -4.87
C LEU A 152 5.81 -10.07 -6.29
N GLU A 153 5.89 -11.25 -6.89
CA GLU A 153 6.35 -11.51 -8.25
C GLU A 153 5.51 -10.75 -9.28
N ASP A 154 4.19 -10.72 -9.11
CA ASP A 154 3.25 -10.05 -10.02
C ASP A 154 3.38 -8.53 -9.90
N TRP A 155 3.43 -8.01 -8.67
CA TRP A 155 3.64 -6.59 -8.42
C TRP A 155 5.02 -6.12 -8.85
N ALA A 156 6.06 -6.92 -8.64
CA ALA A 156 7.40 -6.61 -9.07
C ALA A 156 7.49 -6.55 -10.60
N ARG A 157 6.83 -7.49 -11.30
CA ARG A 157 6.70 -7.41 -12.76
C ARG A 157 5.98 -6.14 -13.20
N TRP A 158 4.85 -5.81 -12.58
CA TRP A 158 4.13 -4.56 -12.87
C TRP A 158 4.99 -3.32 -12.64
N ARG A 159 5.74 -3.24 -11.54
CA ARG A 159 6.63 -2.11 -11.25
C ARG A 159 7.73 -1.96 -12.30
N ARG A 160 8.33 -3.06 -12.76
CA ARG A 160 9.46 -3.04 -13.72
C ARG A 160 9.07 -2.75 -15.16
N GLU A 161 7.78 -2.73 -15.49
CA GLU A 161 7.33 -2.37 -16.84
C GLU A 161 7.58 -0.89 -17.19
N ARG A 162 7.70 -0.02 -16.19
CA ARG A 162 7.98 1.41 -16.38
C ARG A 162 8.78 1.97 -15.20
N ASP A 163 9.80 2.77 -15.48
CA ASP A 163 10.69 3.34 -14.45
C ASP A 163 10.00 4.37 -13.54
N ASP A 164 8.93 5.01 -14.00
CA ASP A 164 8.18 6.05 -13.28
C ASP A 164 7.07 5.52 -12.35
N ARG A 165 6.87 4.20 -12.30
CA ARG A 165 5.98 3.57 -11.32
C ARG A 165 6.59 3.60 -9.91
N LEU A 166 5.79 3.30 -8.90
CA LEU A 166 6.20 3.10 -7.52
C LEU A 166 5.53 1.81 -7.05
N PHE A 167 6.29 0.99 -6.33
CA PHE A 167 5.73 -0.14 -5.60
C PHE A 167 5.71 0.20 -4.12
N VAL A 168 4.52 0.20 -3.53
CA VAL A 168 4.25 0.51 -2.13
C VAL A 168 3.76 -0.76 -1.45
N LEU A 169 4.42 -1.13 -0.35
CA LEU A 169 4.14 -2.37 0.36
C LEU A 169 3.95 -2.10 1.85
N ASN A 170 2.74 -2.33 2.35
CA ASN A 170 2.46 -2.32 3.77
C ASN A 170 3.00 -3.62 4.42
N VAL A 171 3.78 -3.47 5.48
CA VAL A 171 4.51 -4.57 6.13
C VAL A 171 4.13 -4.65 7.60
N PRO A 172 3.46 -5.73 8.05
CA PRO A 172 3.21 -5.93 9.48
C PRO A 172 4.54 -5.99 10.24
N MET A 173 4.63 -5.33 11.40
CA MET A 173 5.83 -5.46 12.24
C MET A 173 5.80 -6.74 13.09
N LEU A 174 4.63 -7.34 13.28
CA LEU A 174 4.44 -8.55 14.07
C LEU A 174 3.46 -9.48 13.34
N GLU A 175 3.64 -10.79 13.52
CA GLU A 175 2.63 -11.76 13.10
C GLU A 175 1.39 -11.72 14.01
N ARG A 176 0.37 -12.52 13.67
CA ARG A 176 -0.96 -12.46 14.31
C ARG A 176 -1.51 -11.04 14.31
N ASN A 177 -1.25 -10.30 13.22
CA ASN A 177 -1.37 -8.86 13.17
C ASN A 177 -2.80 -8.36 13.46
N GLU A 178 -3.81 -9.18 13.15
CA GLU A 178 -5.23 -8.85 13.30
C GLU A 178 -5.96 -9.81 14.27
N GLU A 179 -5.21 -10.59 15.07
CA GLU A 179 -5.78 -11.57 16.02
C GLU A 179 -6.23 -10.96 17.35
N HIS A 180 -6.26 -9.62 17.48
CA HIS A 180 -6.69 -8.92 18.68
C HIS A 180 -5.86 -9.29 19.93
N VAL A 181 -4.55 -9.39 19.77
CA VAL A 181 -3.59 -9.68 20.84
C VAL A 181 -3.65 -8.59 21.91
N GLY A 182 -3.70 -8.96 23.20
CA GLY A 182 -3.83 -8.03 24.32
C GLY A 182 -2.57 -7.19 24.59
N ASP A 183 -2.73 -5.99 25.18
CA ASP A 183 -1.64 -5.01 25.35
C ASP A 183 -0.42 -5.53 26.12
N ALA A 184 -0.61 -6.40 27.12
CA ALA A 184 0.50 -6.98 27.87
C ALA A 184 1.39 -7.88 26.99
N GLU A 185 0.77 -8.64 26.08
CA GLU A 185 1.47 -9.48 25.13
C GLU A 185 2.09 -8.63 24.02
N VAL A 186 1.38 -7.64 23.48
CA VAL A 186 1.93 -6.70 22.50
C VAL A 186 3.16 -5.97 23.05
N ARG A 187 3.10 -5.46 24.29
CA ARG A 187 4.26 -4.86 24.95
C ARG A 187 5.46 -5.82 25.02
N SER A 188 5.22 -7.08 25.35
CA SER A 188 6.28 -8.10 25.37
C SER A 188 6.86 -8.33 23.97
N LEU A 189 6.01 -8.42 22.95
CA LEU A 189 6.43 -8.61 21.55
C LEU A 189 7.21 -7.41 21.02
N LEU A 190 6.78 -6.18 21.30
CA LEU A 190 7.52 -4.97 20.92
C LEU A 190 8.91 -4.94 21.55
N ARG A 191 9.05 -5.40 22.81
CA ARG A 191 10.36 -5.49 23.48
C ARG A 191 11.26 -6.56 22.89
N GLN A 192 10.71 -7.71 22.49
CA GLN A 192 11.42 -8.74 21.74
C GLN A 192 11.91 -8.21 20.39
N GLY A 193 11.03 -7.49 19.66
CA GLY A 193 11.39 -6.81 18.43
C GLY A 193 12.50 -5.76 18.64
N ALA A 194 12.41 -4.96 19.69
CA ALA A 194 13.44 -3.99 20.07
C ALA A 194 14.77 -4.66 20.44
N ALA A 195 14.74 -5.88 20.98
CA ALA A 195 15.92 -6.70 21.26
C ALA A 195 16.54 -7.35 20.00
N GLY A 196 15.82 -7.34 18.88
CA GLY A 196 16.29 -7.87 17.59
C GLY A 196 15.82 -9.30 17.28
N ASP A 197 14.91 -9.87 18.10
CA ASP A 197 14.48 -11.27 17.97
C ASP A 197 13.82 -11.58 16.61
N PHE A 198 13.30 -10.56 15.92
CA PHE A 198 12.59 -10.67 14.66
C PHE A 198 13.36 -10.13 13.44
N ASP A 199 14.61 -9.69 13.61
CA ASP A 199 15.40 -9.03 12.55
C ASP A 199 15.51 -9.90 11.27
N GLU A 200 15.69 -11.22 11.40
CA GLU A 200 15.85 -12.11 10.25
C GLU A 200 14.62 -12.13 9.32
N HIS A 201 13.41 -11.91 9.83
CA HIS A 201 12.21 -11.88 9.00
C HIS A 201 12.24 -10.70 8.02
N PHE A 202 12.67 -9.53 8.49
CA PHE A 202 12.79 -8.34 7.65
C PHE A 202 14.00 -8.41 6.71
N ARG A 203 15.09 -9.06 7.14
CA ARG A 203 16.22 -9.36 6.23
C ARG A 203 15.77 -10.24 5.06
N ARG A 204 14.97 -11.28 5.32
CA ARG A 204 14.42 -12.16 4.28
C ARG A 204 13.52 -11.41 3.31
N LEU A 205 12.61 -10.57 3.82
CA LEU A 205 11.77 -9.72 2.97
C LEU A 205 12.62 -8.80 2.09
N ALA A 206 13.59 -8.10 2.68
CA ALA A 206 14.48 -7.20 1.95
C ALA A 206 15.26 -7.92 0.84
N GLN A 207 15.84 -9.08 1.15
CA GLN A 207 16.55 -9.90 0.15
C GLN A 207 15.60 -10.32 -0.99
N ARG A 208 14.39 -10.77 -0.66
CA ARG A 208 13.38 -11.14 -1.67
C ARG A 208 13.03 -9.97 -2.59
N LEU A 209 12.82 -8.77 -2.07
CA LEU A 209 12.51 -7.59 -2.87
C LEU A 209 13.67 -7.19 -3.82
N VAL A 210 14.92 -7.28 -3.34
CA VAL A 210 16.11 -7.06 -4.17
C VAL A 210 16.24 -8.14 -5.26
N ASP A 211 16.01 -9.40 -4.92
CA ASP A 211 16.07 -10.51 -5.86
C ASP A 211 14.99 -10.39 -6.96
N LEU A 212 13.81 -9.91 -6.58
CA LEU A 212 12.71 -9.54 -7.48
C LEU A 212 12.99 -8.26 -8.29
N LYS A 213 14.17 -7.64 -8.17
CA LYS A 213 14.56 -6.44 -8.92
C LYS A 213 13.61 -5.25 -8.71
N VAL A 214 13.07 -5.13 -7.49
CA VAL A 214 12.35 -3.94 -7.00
C VAL A 214 13.04 -3.38 -5.75
N PRO A 215 14.34 -3.02 -5.85
CA PRO A 215 15.12 -2.55 -4.71
C PRO A 215 14.67 -1.18 -4.21
N ASP A 216 13.85 -0.46 -4.96
CA ASP A 216 13.34 0.89 -4.70
C ASP A 216 11.91 0.88 -4.15
N THR A 217 11.46 -0.27 -3.62
CA THR A 217 10.15 -0.42 -2.97
C THR A 217 9.98 0.60 -1.83
N VAL A 218 8.83 1.27 -1.77
CA VAL A 218 8.42 2.08 -0.61
C VAL A 218 7.74 1.14 0.38
N LEU A 219 8.33 1.01 1.56
CA LEU A 219 7.86 0.13 2.62
C LEU A 219 7.09 0.95 3.65
N VAL A 220 5.91 0.48 4.03
CA VAL A 220 5.09 1.07 5.10
C VAL A 220 5.02 0.06 6.26
N PRO A 221 6.09 -0.06 7.08
CA PRO A 221 6.01 -0.92 8.26
C PRO A 221 4.92 -0.39 9.21
N GLY A 222 4.27 -1.27 9.98
CA GLY A 222 3.50 -0.86 11.16
C GLY A 222 2.50 0.28 10.96
N TRP A 223 1.79 0.32 9.82
CA TRP A 223 0.82 1.37 9.50
C TRP A 223 -0.26 1.48 10.59
N GLU A 224 -0.85 2.66 10.76
CA GLU A 224 -1.92 2.94 11.73
C GLU A 224 -1.58 2.53 13.18
N MET A 225 -0.30 2.56 13.53
CA MET A 225 0.20 2.21 14.87
C MET A 225 -0.41 3.02 16.01
N ASN A 226 -0.96 4.20 15.74
CA ASN A 226 -1.59 5.04 16.74
C ASN A 226 -2.99 4.56 17.16
N GLY A 227 -3.55 3.56 16.47
CA GLY A 227 -4.81 2.92 16.83
C GLY A 227 -4.67 1.70 17.74
N THR A 228 -5.72 0.87 17.76
CA THR A 228 -5.80 -0.33 18.61
C THR A 228 -5.90 -1.66 17.84
N THR A 229 -6.12 -1.60 16.53
CA THR A 229 -6.45 -2.77 15.70
C THR A 229 -5.31 -3.78 15.61
N TYR A 230 -4.10 -3.29 15.34
CA TYR A 230 -2.99 -4.13 14.95
C TYR A 230 -2.15 -4.58 16.15
N THR A 231 -1.59 -5.78 16.06
CA THR A 231 -0.61 -6.30 17.04
C THR A 231 0.67 -5.45 17.05
N HIS A 232 0.98 -4.71 15.98
CA HIS A 232 2.08 -3.76 15.92
C HIS A 232 1.79 -2.34 16.46
N ARG A 233 0.62 -2.10 17.07
CA ARG A 233 0.27 -0.78 17.61
C ARG A 233 1.31 -0.26 18.62
N CYS A 234 1.51 1.05 18.63
CA CYS A 234 2.57 1.72 19.38
C CYS A 234 2.22 1.92 20.86
N GLY A 235 0.96 2.24 21.18
CA GLY A 235 0.53 2.65 22.52
C GLY A 235 0.99 1.75 23.69
N PRO A 236 1.02 0.41 23.56
CA PRO A 236 1.47 -0.45 24.64
C PRO A 236 2.92 -0.22 25.10
N ASP A 237 3.84 0.21 24.24
CA ASP A 237 5.22 0.57 24.61
C ASP A 237 5.90 1.43 23.51
N PRO A 238 5.70 2.77 23.50
CA PRO A 238 6.20 3.63 22.43
C PRO A 238 7.73 3.62 22.27
N GLU A 239 8.50 3.47 23.35
CA GLU A 239 9.96 3.40 23.28
C GLU A 239 10.44 2.10 22.65
N ALA A 240 9.83 0.96 23.02
CA ALA A 240 10.11 -0.31 22.38
C ALA A 240 9.69 -0.29 20.91
N TRP A 241 8.53 0.30 20.58
CA TRP A 241 8.04 0.47 19.21
C TRP A 241 9.05 1.24 18.35
N LYS A 242 9.52 2.41 18.81
CA LYS A 242 10.52 3.23 18.09
C LYS A 242 11.83 2.48 17.90
N THR A 243 12.28 1.76 18.93
CA THR A 243 13.50 0.95 18.85
C THR A 243 13.35 -0.20 17.85
N TYR A 244 12.21 -0.87 17.85
CA TYR A 244 11.92 -1.95 16.91
C TYR A 244 11.82 -1.45 15.47
N TRP A 245 11.18 -0.30 15.23
CA TRP A 245 11.18 0.34 13.91
C TRP A 245 12.60 0.59 13.39
N LYS A 246 13.47 1.18 14.23
CA LYS A 246 14.88 1.41 13.88
C LYS A 246 15.62 0.12 13.55
N ARG A 247 15.33 -0.96 14.28
CA ARG A 247 15.90 -2.29 14.02
C ARG A 247 15.49 -2.81 12.66
N ILE A 248 14.20 -2.80 12.33
CA ILE A 248 13.66 -3.19 11.02
C ILE A 248 14.36 -2.42 9.90
N VAL A 249 14.37 -1.09 9.97
CA VAL A 249 14.96 -0.23 8.95
C VAL A 249 16.46 -0.52 8.80
N THR A 250 17.20 -0.61 9.90
CA THR A 250 18.64 -0.92 9.89
C THR A 250 18.91 -2.28 9.24
N THR A 251 18.14 -3.29 9.60
CA THR A 251 18.28 -4.65 9.09
C THR A 251 17.99 -4.71 7.60
N MET A 252 16.90 -4.09 7.13
CA MET A 252 16.57 -4.04 5.71
C MET A 252 17.60 -3.24 4.90
N ARG A 253 18.10 -2.12 5.45
CA ARG A 253 19.15 -1.31 4.80
C ARG A 253 20.50 -2.02 4.71
N SER A 254 20.75 -3.03 5.54
CA SER A 254 21.98 -3.85 5.49
C SER A 254 22.05 -4.79 4.28
N VAL A 255 20.93 -5.03 3.60
CA VAL A 255 20.88 -5.93 2.43
C VAL A 255 21.50 -5.24 1.20
N PRO A 256 22.54 -5.83 0.56
CA PRO A 256 23.19 -5.23 -0.60
C PRO A 256 22.23 -4.98 -1.77
N GLY A 257 22.36 -3.82 -2.41
CA GLY A 257 21.56 -3.47 -3.59
C GLY A 257 20.20 -2.85 -3.29
N GLN A 258 19.78 -2.79 -2.03
CA GLN A 258 18.55 -2.10 -1.61
C GLN A 258 18.66 -0.58 -1.82
N LYS A 259 17.53 0.04 -2.14
CA LYS A 259 17.30 1.49 -2.26
C LYS A 259 15.91 1.84 -1.70
N PHE A 260 15.48 1.12 -0.66
CA PHE A 260 14.14 1.25 -0.10
C PHE A 260 13.94 2.65 0.50
N ARG A 261 12.66 3.08 0.51
CA ARG A 261 12.21 4.21 1.31
C ARG A 261 11.26 3.69 2.39
N PHE A 262 11.36 4.24 3.59
CA PHE A 262 10.50 3.87 4.71
C PHE A 262 9.49 4.97 5.00
N ASP A 263 8.22 4.61 4.91
CA ASP A 263 7.07 5.48 5.08
C ASP A 263 6.45 5.26 6.46
N PHE A 264 6.47 6.29 7.29
CA PHE A 264 5.86 6.29 8.63
C PHE A 264 4.43 6.80 8.53
N THR A 265 3.45 5.92 8.67
CA THR A 265 2.06 6.19 8.31
C THR A 265 1.10 5.92 9.47
N PRO A 266 0.69 6.95 10.22
CA PRO A 266 -0.40 6.85 11.19
C PRO A 266 -1.78 6.98 10.55
N SER A 267 -2.82 6.61 11.30
CA SER A 267 -4.20 7.03 11.02
C SER A 267 -4.39 8.50 11.37
N ARG A 268 -5.22 9.21 10.58
CA ARG A 268 -5.55 10.63 10.82
C ARG A 268 -6.17 10.86 12.19
N GLY A 269 -5.65 11.87 12.88
CA GLY A 269 -6.14 12.32 14.18
C GLY A 269 -5.44 11.60 15.34
N LEU A 270 -5.98 11.78 16.54
CA LEU A 270 -5.42 11.17 17.75
C LEU A 270 -5.46 9.63 17.69
N ASP A 271 -6.59 9.07 17.26
CA ASP A 271 -6.94 7.66 17.51
C ASP A 271 -6.74 7.27 18.99
N ALA A 272 -5.85 6.31 19.31
CA ALA A 272 -5.60 5.89 20.70
C ALA A 272 -4.43 6.64 21.36
N VAL A 273 -3.40 7.03 20.60
CA VAL A 273 -2.23 7.78 21.10
C VAL A 273 -1.78 8.83 20.09
N PRO A 274 -1.21 9.98 20.50
CA PRO A 274 -0.61 10.93 19.58
C PRO A 274 0.42 10.25 18.67
N TRP A 275 0.19 10.24 17.35
CA TRP A 275 1.11 9.52 16.45
C TRP A 275 2.52 10.07 16.47
N THR A 276 2.71 11.35 16.84
CA THR A 276 4.02 11.98 16.99
C THR A 276 4.84 11.37 18.12
N GLU A 277 4.23 10.81 19.17
CA GLU A 277 4.93 10.09 20.25
C GLU A 277 5.61 8.80 19.76
N CYS A 278 5.09 8.25 18.66
CA CYS A 278 5.60 7.06 18.01
C CYS A 278 6.65 7.40 16.93
N TYR A 279 6.92 8.67 16.61
CA TYR A 279 7.87 9.00 15.54
C TYR A 279 9.29 8.49 15.87
N PRO A 280 9.87 7.59 15.05
CA PRO A 280 11.13 6.92 15.40
C PRO A 280 12.35 7.79 15.12
N GLY A 281 12.25 8.81 14.27
CA GLY A 281 13.31 9.79 14.01
C GLY A 281 13.68 9.94 12.54
N ASP A 282 14.32 11.07 12.22
CA ASP A 282 14.63 11.48 10.84
C ASP A 282 15.62 10.55 10.13
N ASP A 283 16.46 9.82 10.86
CA ASP A 283 17.47 8.94 10.31
C ASP A 283 16.89 7.65 9.72
N VAL A 284 15.71 7.24 10.17
CA VAL A 284 15.05 5.98 9.78
C VAL A 284 13.69 6.16 9.08
N VAL A 285 13.29 7.41 8.83
CA VAL A 285 12.06 7.74 8.10
C VAL A 285 12.40 8.55 6.85
N ASP A 286 11.94 8.11 5.69
CA ASP A 286 12.15 8.79 4.41
C ASP A 286 10.90 9.59 3.99
N VAL A 287 9.71 9.11 4.36
CA VAL A 287 8.40 9.70 4.03
C VAL A 287 7.53 9.67 5.28
N ILE A 288 6.74 10.73 5.49
CA ILE A 288 5.71 10.76 6.53
C ILE A 288 4.36 10.63 5.85
N GLY A 289 3.75 9.46 5.96
CA GLY A 289 2.44 9.16 5.41
C GLY A 289 1.30 9.57 6.34
N MET A 290 0.08 9.35 5.87
CA MET A 290 -1.13 9.44 6.67
C MET A 290 -2.24 8.63 6.00
N ASP A 291 -2.89 7.76 6.77
CA ASP A 291 -4.09 7.06 6.33
C ASP A 291 -5.34 7.87 6.73
N ALA A 292 -6.17 8.21 5.74
CA ALA A 292 -7.21 9.22 5.87
C ALA A 292 -8.55 8.80 5.26
N TYR A 293 -9.47 8.38 6.12
CA TYR A 293 -10.86 8.08 5.76
C TYR A 293 -11.82 9.16 6.29
N ASP A 294 -12.98 9.30 5.65
CA ASP A 294 -14.01 10.27 6.08
C ASP A 294 -14.80 9.81 7.32
N GLN A 295 -14.11 9.84 8.44
CA GLN A 295 -14.61 9.43 9.75
C GLN A 295 -14.14 10.36 10.88
N PRO A 296 -14.74 10.33 12.07
CA PRO A 296 -16.01 9.68 12.40
C PRO A 296 -17.18 10.30 11.61
N GLU A 297 -18.35 9.68 11.76
CA GLU A 297 -19.60 10.17 11.16
C GLU A 297 -19.84 11.64 11.56
N GLY A 298 -20.27 12.46 10.60
CA GLY A 298 -20.57 13.87 10.77
C GLY A 298 -19.37 14.83 10.75
N LYS A 299 -18.13 14.33 10.83
CA LYS A 299 -16.94 15.20 10.81
C LYS A 299 -16.65 15.71 9.40
N SER A 300 -16.73 17.02 9.20
CA SER A 300 -16.45 17.68 7.92
C SER A 300 -14.97 17.57 7.53
N PHE A 301 -14.66 17.69 6.25
CA PHE A 301 -13.27 17.71 5.78
C PHE A 301 -12.45 18.84 6.42
N SER A 302 -13.03 20.02 6.64
CA SER A 302 -12.34 21.14 7.30
C SER A 302 -11.94 20.80 8.73
N GLU A 303 -12.79 20.08 9.47
CA GLU A 303 -12.46 19.61 10.82
C GLU A 303 -11.38 18.53 10.77
N GLN A 304 -11.40 17.64 9.77
CA GLN A 304 -10.34 16.64 9.58
C GLN A 304 -8.97 17.27 9.26
N VAL A 305 -8.97 18.46 8.65
CA VAL A 305 -7.75 19.24 8.40
C VAL A 305 -7.24 19.88 9.68
N SER A 306 -8.11 20.55 10.44
CA SER A 306 -7.71 21.41 11.57
C SER A 306 -7.66 20.72 12.92
N GLU A 307 -8.15 19.49 13.05
CA GLU A 307 -8.08 18.76 14.32
C GLU A 307 -6.63 18.46 14.72
N PRO A 308 -6.37 18.29 16.04
CA PRO A 308 -5.09 17.79 16.51
C PRO A 308 -4.73 16.48 15.82
N TYR A 309 -3.47 16.36 15.40
CA TYR A 309 -2.93 15.20 14.70
C TYR A 309 -3.61 14.93 13.33
N GLY A 310 -4.35 15.92 12.81
CA GLY A 310 -5.06 15.88 11.54
C GLY A 310 -4.19 16.17 10.30
N LEU A 311 -4.84 16.44 9.16
CA LEU A 311 -4.13 16.58 7.87
C LEU A 311 -3.18 17.79 7.84
N GLN A 312 -3.52 18.89 8.50
CA GLN A 312 -2.62 20.07 8.52
C GLN A 312 -1.37 19.78 9.33
N GLU A 313 -1.53 19.19 10.52
CA GLU A 313 -0.40 18.85 11.39
C GLU A 313 0.53 17.82 10.75
N HIS A 314 -0.02 16.86 10.01
CA HIS A 314 0.75 15.94 9.16
C HIS A 314 1.71 16.65 8.21
N VAL A 315 1.18 17.60 7.41
CA VAL A 315 1.97 18.35 6.44
C VAL A 315 3.00 19.24 7.13
N ASP A 316 2.62 19.91 8.22
CA ASP A 316 3.52 20.80 8.95
C ASP A 316 4.63 20.04 9.66
N PHE A 317 4.34 18.88 10.22
CA PHE A 317 5.32 17.99 10.83
C PHE A 317 6.32 17.47 9.78
N ALA A 318 5.84 16.97 8.64
CA ALA A 318 6.73 16.56 7.56
C ALA A 318 7.63 17.70 7.06
N LYS A 319 7.09 18.91 6.95
CA LYS A 319 7.87 20.11 6.60
C LYS A 319 8.93 20.43 7.66
N ALA A 320 8.58 20.38 8.94
CA ALA A 320 9.51 20.63 10.04
C ALA A 320 10.68 19.62 10.07
N HIS A 321 10.40 18.38 9.69
CA HIS A 321 11.37 17.28 9.61
C HIS A 321 12.06 17.16 8.24
N ASN A 322 11.78 18.08 7.30
CA ASN A 322 12.28 18.06 5.92
C ASN A 322 12.00 16.72 5.19
N LYS A 323 10.82 16.15 5.41
CA LYS A 323 10.37 14.90 4.80
C LYS A 323 9.31 15.13 3.73
N LEU A 324 9.25 14.18 2.78
CA LEU A 324 8.13 14.09 1.85
C LEU A 324 6.89 13.60 2.59
N ILE A 325 5.71 13.88 2.04
CA ILE A 325 4.44 13.31 2.51
C ILE A 325 3.90 12.24 1.55
N SER A 326 3.06 11.34 2.06
CA SER A 326 2.26 10.39 1.27
C SER A 326 0.85 10.23 1.84
N TYR A 327 -0.04 9.62 1.06
CA TYR A 327 -1.34 9.12 1.54
C TYR A 327 -1.51 7.67 1.09
N PRO A 328 -0.94 6.70 1.85
CA PRO A 328 -0.99 5.29 1.48
C PRO A 328 -2.41 4.75 1.48
N GLU A 329 -3.26 5.25 2.35
CA GLU A 329 -4.69 4.97 2.29
C GLU A 329 -5.51 6.24 2.39
N TRP A 330 -6.48 6.36 1.51
CA TRP A 330 -7.60 7.26 1.72
C TRP A 330 -8.84 6.72 1.02
N GLY A 331 -10.00 7.17 1.47
CA GLY A 331 -11.27 6.74 0.89
C GLY A 331 -12.46 7.16 1.71
N LEU A 332 -13.63 6.65 1.32
CA LEU A 332 -14.85 6.81 2.08
C LEU A 332 -14.89 5.84 3.26
N PHE A 333 -15.80 6.03 4.21
CA PHE A 333 -16.04 5.11 5.30
C PHE A 333 -17.39 5.42 5.97
N ARG A 334 -17.37 6.14 7.10
CA ARG A 334 -18.54 6.28 7.98
C ARG A 334 -19.54 7.34 7.52
N ASN A 335 -19.12 8.26 6.65
CA ASN A 335 -20.02 9.25 6.06
C ASN A 335 -20.66 8.77 4.73
N GLY A 336 -20.40 7.53 4.31
CA GLY A 336 -21.01 6.92 3.11
C GLY A 336 -20.60 7.59 1.80
N ASP A 337 -21.52 7.64 0.83
CA ASP A 337 -21.32 8.24 -0.48
C ASP A 337 -21.12 9.77 -0.38
N ASN A 338 -19.87 10.20 -0.18
CA ASN A 338 -19.52 11.57 0.17
C ASN A 338 -18.73 12.28 -0.95
N PRO A 339 -19.42 12.90 -1.93
CA PRO A 339 -18.77 13.62 -3.03
C PRO A 339 -18.02 14.87 -2.58
N GLU A 340 -18.36 15.46 -1.42
CA GLU A 340 -17.62 16.61 -0.89
C GLU A 340 -16.25 16.19 -0.37
N TYR A 341 -16.18 15.15 0.46
CA TYR A 341 -14.92 14.60 0.94
C TYR A 341 -14.00 14.24 -0.23
N MET A 342 -14.52 13.50 -1.21
CA MET A 342 -13.79 13.09 -2.41
C MET A 342 -13.14 14.30 -3.11
N ARG A 343 -13.92 15.35 -3.38
CA ARG A 343 -13.43 16.56 -4.05
C ARG A 343 -12.37 17.29 -3.22
N ARG A 344 -12.58 17.39 -1.91
CA ARG A 344 -11.69 18.14 -1.02
C ARG A 344 -10.38 17.41 -0.75
N MET A 345 -10.42 16.08 -0.62
CA MET A 345 -9.22 15.25 -0.44
C MET A 345 -8.36 15.26 -1.72
N ILE A 346 -8.96 15.09 -2.91
CA ILE A 346 -8.22 15.25 -4.18
C ILE A 346 -7.60 16.65 -4.28
N GLY A 347 -8.38 17.70 -3.96
CA GLY A 347 -7.86 19.06 -3.94
C GLY A 347 -6.73 19.28 -2.93
N TRP A 348 -6.75 18.59 -1.79
CA TRP A 348 -5.68 18.61 -0.79
C TRP A 348 -4.41 17.95 -1.32
N ILE A 349 -4.55 16.76 -1.92
CA ILE A 349 -3.46 16.03 -2.58
C ILE A 349 -2.82 16.89 -3.69
N ASP A 350 -3.62 17.52 -4.55
CA ASP A 350 -3.12 18.36 -5.65
C ASP A 350 -2.38 19.61 -5.12
N ARG A 351 -2.82 20.19 -3.99
CA ARG A 351 -2.16 21.33 -3.34
C ARG A 351 -0.82 20.96 -2.72
N HIS A 352 -0.77 19.86 -1.96
CA HIS A 352 0.40 19.50 -1.16
C HIS A 352 1.39 18.57 -1.89
N LYS A 353 0.99 17.99 -3.03
CA LYS A 353 1.86 17.21 -3.93
C LYS A 353 2.65 16.13 -3.21
N PRO A 354 1.97 15.16 -2.56
CA PRO A 354 2.66 14.03 -1.93
C PRO A 354 3.52 13.26 -2.92
N LEU A 355 4.51 12.51 -2.41
CA LEU A 355 5.28 11.56 -3.20
C LEU A 355 4.33 10.61 -3.94
N TYR A 356 3.31 10.13 -3.23
CA TYR A 356 2.25 9.33 -3.82
C TYR A 356 0.95 9.39 -3.00
N ASN A 357 -0.14 8.94 -3.61
CA ASN A 357 -1.40 8.64 -2.91
C ASN A 357 -2.08 7.40 -3.51
N THR A 358 -2.86 6.69 -2.69
CA THR A 358 -3.61 5.51 -3.14
C THR A 358 -4.99 5.47 -2.49
N ILE A 359 -6.03 5.34 -3.33
CA ILE A 359 -7.39 5.13 -2.84
C ILE A 359 -7.59 3.65 -2.48
N THR A 360 -8.25 3.39 -1.35
CA THR A 360 -8.62 2.03 -0.94
C THR A 360 -9.95 1.66 -1.61
N ASP A 361 -9.92 0.70 -2.54
CA ASP A 361 -11.06 0.48 -3.44
C ASP A 361 -11.78 -0.86 -3.20
N TYR A 362 -12.56 -0.92 -2.13
CA TYR A 362 -13.59 -1.93 -1.86
C TYR A 362 -14.63 -1.32 -0.93
N CYS A 363 -15.84 -1.87 -0.82
CA CYS A 363 -16.85 -1.28 0.08
C CYS A 363 -16.44 -1.39 1.56
N PRO A 364 -16.61 -0.33 2.37
CA PRO A 364 -17.35 0.91 2.08
C PRO A 364 -16.47 2.05 1.49
N HIS A 365 -15.18 1.82 1.29
CA HIS A 365 -14.20 2.87 1.00
C HIS A 365 -14.11 3.30 -0.47
N GLY A 366 -14.31 2.35 -1.37
CA GLY A 366 -14.00 2.48 -2.77
C GLY A 366 -14.97 3.32 -3.57
N VAL A 367 -14.56 3.60 -4.80
CA VAL A 367 -15.31 4.39 -5.80
C VAL A 367 -15.47 3.65 -7.11
N TRP A 368 -14.71 2.59 -7.36
CA TRP A 368 -14.81 1.81 -8.59
C TRP A 368 -15.31 0.39 -8.34
N GLN A 369 -14.83 -0.28 -7.29
CA GLN A 369 -15.34 -1.58 -6.87
C GLN A 369 -16.54 -1.51 -5.93
N CYS A 370 -16.87 -0.33 -5.41
CA CYS A 370 -18.02 -0.15 -4.53
C CYS A 370 -19.14 0.62 -5.23
N ASP A 371 -20.22 -0.08 -5.55
CA ASP A 371 -21.41 0.50 -6.20
C ASP A 371 -22.27 1.33 -5.23
N GLU A 372 -21.98 1.29 -3.92
CA GLU A 372 -22.69 2.06 -2.89
C GLU A 372 -22.30 3.54 -2.86
N ASN A 373 -21.26 3.95 -3.60
CA ASN A 373 -20.72 5.31 -3.60
C ASN A 373 -20.84 6.06 -4.95
N PRO A 374 -22.00 6.03 -5.64
CA PRO A 374 -22.10 6.51 -7.02
C PRO A 374 -21.78 8.00 -7.22
N GLN A 375 -22.09 8.87 -6.25
CA GLN A 375 -21.80 10.31 -6.36
C GLN A 375 -20.31 10.59 -6.21
N ALA A 376 -19.66 9.95 -5.24
CA ALA A 376 -18.22 10.04 -5.06
C ALA A 376 -17.46 9.41 -6.23
N SER A 377 -17.94 8.29 -6.78
CA SER A 377 -17.43 7.70 -8.04
C SER A 377 -17.44 8.70 -9.19
N GLN A 378 -18.53 9.46 -9.34
CA GLN A 378 -18.64 10.49 -10.37
C GLN A 378 -17.59 11.59 -10.17
N VAL A 379 -17.42 12.07 -8.93
CA VAL A 379 -16.40 13.09 -8.59
C VAL A 379 -14.99 12.57 -8.89
N TYR A 380 -14.63 11.40 -8.36
CA TYR A 380 -13.31 10.80 -8.54
C TYR A 380 -12.98 10.62 -10.02
N ARG A 381 -13.91 10.04 -10.79
CA ARG A 381 -13.76 9.89 -12.24
C ARG A 381 -13.61 11.22 -12.95
N SER A 382 -14.40 12.24 -12.59
CA SER A 382 -14.34 13.56 -13.24
C SER A 382 -13.01 14.28 -13.01
N MET A 383 -12.41 14.13 -11.82
CA MET A 383 -11.19 14.85 -11.42
C MET A 383 -9.90 14.14 -11.80
N LEU A 384 -9.93 12.81 -11.90
CA LEU A 384 -8.74 12.01 -12.20
C LEU A 384 -8.69 11.48 -13.63
N SER A 385 -9.79 11.53 -14.41
CA SER A 385 -9.75 11.06 -15.80
C SER A 385 -8.82 11.90 -16.67
N GLY A 386 -8.07 11.23 -17.54
CA GLY A 386 -7.13 11.86 -18.46
C GLY A 386 -5.87 12.43 -17.81
N ARG A 387 -5.57 12.10 -16.54
CA ARG A 387 -4.27 12.43 -15.93
C ARG A 387 -3.17 11.58 -16.58
N LEU A 388 -2.57 12.14 -17.62
CA LEU A 388 -1.43 11.62 -18.35
C LEU A 388 -0.22 12.48 -18.02
N GLU A 389 0.91 11.88 -17.67
CA GLU A 389 2.16 12.63 -17.57
C GLU A 389 2.73 12.87 -18.97
N PRO A 390 3.40 14.02 -19.22
CA PRO A 390 4.19 14.17 -20.44
C PRO A 390 5.21 13.03 -20.46
N SER A 391 5.13 12.15 -21.45
CA SER A 391 6.13 11.11 -21.62
C SER A 391 7.48 11.81 -21.80
N LEU A 392 8.41 11.58 -20.87
CA LEU A 392 9.81 11.91 -21.12
C LEU A 392 10.18 11.18 -22.42
N PRO A 393 10.78 11.87 -23.41
CA PRO A 393 11.21 11.19 -24.62
C PRO A 393 12.12 10.04 -24.18
N LYS A 394 11.69 8.81 -24.51
CA LYS A 394 12.51 7.61 -24.34
C LYS A 394 13.89 7.96 -24.92
N PRO A 395 15.01 7.73 -24.21
CA PRO A 395 16.32 7.96 -24.77
C PRO A 395 16.36 7.24 -26.11
N THR A 396 16.44 8.00 -27.20
CA THR A 396 16.69 7.45 -28.51
C THR A 396 17.94 6.60 -28.32
N GLN A 397 17.83 5.29 -28.50
CA GLN A 397 19.02 4.45 -28.59
C GLN A 397 19.95 5.18 -29.56
N PRO A 398 21.22 5.43 -29.20
CA PRO A 398 22.17 5.91 -30.18
C PRO A 398 22.09 4.95 -31.35
N THR A 399 21.68 5.45 -32.52
CA THR A 399 21.82 4.73 -33.76
C THR A 399 23.26 4.24 -33.77
N GLN A 400 23.49 2.92 -33.72
CA GLN A 400 24.83 2.38 -33.84
C GLN A 400 25.47 3.03 -35.06
N PRO A 401 26.67 3.62 -34.94
CA PRO A 401 27.41 4.04 -36.10
C PRO A 401 27.56 2.81 -37.00
N THR A 402 27.02 2.89 -38.22
CA THR A 402 27.28 1.90 -39.25
C THR A 402 28.79 1.75 -39.38
N GLU A 403 29.29 0.56 -39.06
CA GLU A 403 30.70 0.22 -39.19
C GLU A 403 31.11 0.44 -40.66
N PRO A 404 32.23 1.13 -40.94
CA PRO A 404 32.68 1.31 -42.31
C PRO A 404 33.07 -0.04 -42.90
N THR A 405 32.31 -0.53 -43.86
CA THR A 405 32.67 -1.72 -44.63
C THR A 405 33.98 -1.44 -45.38
N GLU A 406 34.97 -2.29 -45.14
CA GLU A 406 36.25 -2.32 -45.83
C GLU A 406 36.06 -2.54 -47.35
N PRO A 407 36.89 -1.94 -48.24
CA PRO A 407 36.68 -2.06 -49.68
C PRO A 407 37.13 -3.44 -50.18
N THR A 408 36.18 -4.30 -50.53
CA THR A 408 36.47 -5.55 -51.24
C THR A 408 36.71 -5.28 -52.73
N GLU A 409 37.77 -5.89 -53.27
CA GLU A 409 38.17 -5.89 -54.68
C GLU A 409 37.03 -6.26 -55.67
N PRO A 410 37.10 -5.76 -56.92
CA PRO A 410 36.06 -5.99 -57.91
C PRO A 410 36.11 -7.44 -58.42
N THR A 411 35.10 -8.23 -58.08
CA THR A 411 34.86 -9.53 -58.73
C THR A 411 33.68 -9.41 -59.70
N THR A 412 33.92 -9.93 -60.90
CA THR A 412 33.06 -10.02 -62.09
C THR A 412 31.60 -10.38 -61.78
N PRO A 413 30.58 -9.78 -62.44
CA PRO A 413 29.18 -10.10 -62.17
C PRO A 413 28.79 -11.43 -62.82
N GLU A 414 28.39 -12.40 -62.01
CA GLU A 414 27.65 -13.59 -62.43
C GLU A 414 26.17 -13.41 -62.04
N THR A 415 25.28 -13.61 -63.01
CA THR A 415 23.84 -13.31 -62.95
C THR A 415 23.09 -14.31 -62.05
N PRO A 416 22.30 -13.88 -61.04
CA PRO A 416 21.39 -14.77 -60.32
C PRO A 416 20.06 -14.97 -61.09
N PRO A 417 19.41 -16.15 -60.97
CA PRO A 417 18.17 -16.47 -61.68
C PRO A 417 16.96 -15.75 -61.06
N VAL A 418 16.13 -15.18 -61.92
CA VAL A 418 14.87 -14.50 -61.58
C VAL A 418 13.76 -15.55 -61.38
N THR A 419 13.17 -15.60 -60.18
CA THR A 419 11.89 -16.27 -59.94
C THR A 419 10.72 -15.41 -60.43
N PRO A 420 9.78 -15.92 -61.26
CA PRO A 420 8.63 -15.13 -61.72
C PRO A 420 7.51 -15.06 -60.67
N PRO A 421 6.75 -13.95 -60.62
CA PRO A 421 5.56 -13.83 -59.76
C PRO A 421 4.38 -14.64 -60.31
N VAL A 422 3.62 -15.24 -59.40
CA VAL A 422 2.43 -16.06 -59.65
C VAL A 422 1.24 -15.15 -60.02
N THR A 423 0.72 -15.28 -61.24
CA THR A 423 -0.53 -14.64 -61.69
C THR A 423 -1.73 -15.59 -61.53
N PRO A 424 -2.87 -15.15 -60.98
CA PRO A 424 -4.10 -15.95 -60.97
C PRO A 424 -4.69 -16.06 -62.39
N PRO A 425 -5.24 -17.21 -62.78
CA PRO A 425 -5.77 -17.42 -64.13
C PRO A 425 -7.08 -16.65 -64.31
N SER A 426 -7.19 -15.92 -65.43
CA SER A 426 -8.36 -15.12 -65.92
C SER A 426 -8.36 -13.59 -65.73
N CYS A 427 -7.20 -12.91 -65.65
CA CYS A 427 -7.14 -11.45 -65.85
C CYS A 427 -6.47 -11.08 -67.19
N ALA A 428 -7.15 -10.28 -68.01
CA ALA A 428 -6.54 -9.51 -69.10
C ALA A 428 -6.35 -8.06 -68.62
N PRO A 429 -5.12 -7.53 -68.55
CA PRO A 429 -4.87 -6.17 -68.07
C PRO A 429 -5.37 -5.15 -69.08
N LEU A 430 -6.04 -4.10 -68.60
CA LEU A 430 -6.33 -2.92 -69.42
C LEU A 430 -5.11 -2.01 -69.44
N ASP A 431 -4.75 -1.51 -70.62
CA ASP A 431 -3.70 -0.52 -70.77
C ASP A 431 -4.31 0.88 -70.77
N LEU A 432 -4.27 1.56 -69.62
CA LEU A 432 -4.86 2.89 -69.43
C LEU A 432 -3.81 4.02 -69.49
N GLY A 433 -2.54 3.67 -69.75
CA GLY A 433 -1.41 4.59 -69.85
C GLY A 433 -0.73 4.85 -68.49
N ASP A 434 0.61 4.96 -68.54
CA ASP A 434 1.50 4.94 -67.35
C ASP A 434 1.17 5.98 -66.28
N TRP A 435 0.60 7.13 -66.66
CA TRP A 435 0.24 8.19 -65.72
C TRP A 435 -0.96 7.83 -64.83
N VAL A 436 -1.92 7.06 -65.35
CA VAL A 436 -3.11 6.63 -64.61
C VAL A 436 -2.79 5.41 -63.73
N ASP A 437 -1.98 4.47 -64.22
CA ASP A 437 -1.58 3.27 -63.49
C ASP A 437 -0.73 3.59 -62.24
N TYR A 438 0.07 4.66 -62.29
CA TYR A 438 0.88 5.13 -61.15
C TYR A 438 -0.01 5.61 -59.98
N TRP A 439 -1.09 6.33 -60.27
CA TRP A 439 -2.00 6.84 -59.23
C TRP A 439 -2.93 5.77 -58.65
N LEU A 440 -3.17 4.67 -59.38
CA LEU A 440 -4.02 3.57 -58.95
C LEU A 440 -3.23 2.41 -58.29
N GLY A 441 -1.89 2.53 -58.22
CA GLY A 441 -1.03 1.53 -57.57
C GLY A 441 -0.81 0.25 -58.39
N GLY A 442 -1.07 0.29 -59.70
CA GLY A 442 -0.91 -0.84 -60.63
C GLY A 442 -2.03 -0.95 -61.67
N LYS A 443 -1.86 -1.85 -62.65
CA LYS A 443 -2.83 -2.05 -63.75
C LYS A 443 -4.15 -2.61 -63.23
N LEU A 444 -5.26 -2.02 -63.67
CA LEU A 444 -6.60 -2.48 -63.31
C LEU A 444 -7.00 -3.77 -64.07
N CYS A 445 -7.52 -4.75 -63.35
CA CYS A 445 -8.00 -6.04 -63.89
C CYS A 445 -9.54 -6.07 -63.99
N LEU A 446 -10.09 -6.43 -65.15
CA LEU A 446 -11.52 -6.77 -65.32
C LEU A 446 -11.70 -8.29 -65.42
N ARG A 447 -12.64 -8.85 -64.63
CA ARG A 447 -13.07 -10.27 -64.71
C ARG A 447 -14.34 -10.40 -65.57
N PHE A 448 -14.31 -11.26 -66.59
CA PHE A 448 -15.45 -11.55 -67.47
C PHE A 448 -16.16 -12.86 -67.09
N ASP A 449 -16.77 -12.95 -65.90
CA ASP A 449 -17.57 -14.13 -65.50
C ASP A 449 -19.04 -13.78 -65.22
N TRP A 450 -19.56 -12.72 -65.83
CA TRP A 450 -20.94 -12.30 -65.66
C TRP A 450 -21.66 -12.26 -67.00
N TRP A 451 -21.88 -13.44 -67.62
CA TRP A 451 -22.96 -13.73 -68.60
C TRP A 451 -22.90 -15.22 -69.04
N SER A 452 -23.21 -16.17 -68.15
CA SER A 452 -23.58 -17.54 -68.57
C SER A 452 -24.42 -18.28 -67.51
N ARG A 453 -25.55 -17.70 -67.08
CA ARG A 453 -26.66 -18.46 -66.46
C ARG A 453 -28.01 -17.86 -66.86
N ARG A 454 -28.41 -18.12 -68.11
CA ARG A 454 -29.80 -18.22 -68.56
C ARG A 454 -29.86 -19.21 -69.72
N SER A 455 -30.15 -20.47 -69.41
CA SER A 455 -30.86 -21.46 -70.23
C SER A 455 -31.23 -22.60 -69.31
#